data_AF-A0A1R1B4M0-F1
#
_entry.id   AF-A0A1R1B4M0-F1
#
_cell.length_a   1.000
_cell.length_b   1.000
_cell.length_c   1.000
_cell.angle_alpha   90.00
_cell.angle_beta   90.00
_cell.angle_gamma   90.00
#
_symmetry.space_group_name_H-M   'P 1'
#
loop_
_entity.id
_entity.type
_entity.pdbx_description
1 polymer ?
#
loop_
_entity_poly.entity_id
_entity_poly.type
_entity_poly.pdbx_seq_one_letter_code
_entity_poly.pdbx_strand_id
1 'polypeptide(L)'
;MNPEDIGQRYIYVIQLENENVYVGQTPYLAKRLDEHKRGKASKWSKIHKYEYLIDRYDAGICTSVQAEILENETVLKNMKERGWRKVRGGHLSAIEEKEILRVMIKYRDKYKIDKDYFDVLVNELDDDMKIELSRYIQ
;
A
#
# COMPACT_ATOMS: atom_id res chain seq x y z
N MET A 1 -3.27 5.93 -16.30
CA MET A 1 -4.69 6.25 -16.07
C MET A 1 -4.80 7.76 -16.11
N ASN A 2 -5.79 8.33 -16.78
CA ASN A 2 -5.95 9.78 -16.79
C ASN A 2 -6.44 10.21 -15.39
N PRO A 3 -5.82 11.21 -14.74
CA PRO A 3 -6.29 11.75 -13.46
C PRO A 3 -7.76 12.15 -13.46
N GLU A 4 -8.28 12.52 -14.64
CA GLU A 4 -9.67 12.93 -14.85
C GLU A 4 -10.63 11.75 -15.14
N ASP A 5 -10.13 10.51 -15.19
CA ASP A 5 -10.98 9.32 -15.38
C ASP A 5 -11.89 9.12 -14.16
N ILE A 6 -13.13 9.61 -14.29
CA ILE A 6 -14.21 9.39 -13.34
C ILE A 6 -14.88 8.05 -13.62
N GLY A 7 -15.06 7.23 -12.58
CA GLY A 7 -15.80 6.00 -12.71
C GLY A 7 -16.01 5.30 -11.38
N GLN A 8 -16.80 4.22 -11.41
CA GLN A 8 -17.00 3.36 -10.25
C GLN A 8 -15.65 2.78 -9.77
N ARG A 9 -15.42 2.81 -8.46
CA ARG A 9 -14.19 2.28 -7.83
C ARG A 9 -14.53 1.41 -6.63
N TYR A 10 -13.71 0.38 -6.44
CA TYR A 10 -13.71 -0.45 -5.25
C TYR A 10 -12.31 -0.43 -4.66
N ILE A 11 -12.22 -0.32 -3.34
CA ILE A 11 -11.00 -0.60 -2.59
C ILE A 11 -11.14 -1.99 -1.99
N TYR A 12 -10.07 -2.77 -2.03
CA TYR A 12 -10.07 -4.14 -1.54
C TYR A 12 -8.79 -4.47 -0.79
N VAL A 13 -8.90 -5.40 0.16
CA VAL A 13 -7.80 -5.91 0.97
C VAL A 13 -7.80 -7.43 0.86
N ILE A 14 -6.70 -8.03 0.43
CA ILE A 14 -6.56 -9.49 0.28
C ILE A 14 -5.48 -10.02 1.20
N GLN A 15 -5.72 -11.20 1.76
CA GLN A 15 -4.73 -12.02 2.44
C GLN A 15 -3.94 -12.82 1.39
N LEU A 16 -2.63 -12.84 1.56
CA LEU A 16 -1.67 -13.64 0.83
C LEU A 16 -0.92 -14.56 1.80
N GLU A 17 -0.26 -15.58 1.25
CA GLU A 17 0.58 -16.52 2.00
C GLU A 17 1.57 -15.82 2.94
N ASN A 18 1.88 -16.47 4.07
CA ASN A 18 2.78 -15.99 5.12
C ASN A 18 2.33 -14.67 5.76
N GLU A 19 1.02 -14.52 5.96
CA GLU A 19 0.38 -13.39 6.62
C GLU A 19 0.55 -12.06 5.87
N ASN A 20 0.99 -12.09 4.61
CA ASN A 20 1.16 -10.89 3.80
C ASN A 20 -0.19 -10.35 3.32
N VAL A 21 -0.31 -9.05 3.18
CA VAL A 21 -1.53 -8.36 2.76
C VAL A 21 -1.25 -7.53 1.52
N TYR A 22 -2.21 -7.48 0.61
CA TYR A 22 -2.21 -6.54 -0.48
C TYR A 22 -3.49 -5.70 -0.48
N VAL A 23 -3.32 -4.39 -0.64
CA VAL A 23 -4.42 -3.44 -0.81
C VAL A 23 -4.40 -2.93 -2.24
N GLY A 24 -5.58 -2.89 -2.86
CA GLY A 24 -5.71 -2.45 -4.24
C GLY A 24 -6.99 -1.66 -4.50
N GLN A 25 -7.00 -0.92 -5.60
CA GLN A 25 -8.20 -0.34 -6.20
C GLN A 25 -8.49 -0.90 -7.59
N THR A 26 -9.77 -0.97 -7.94
CA THR A 26 -10.22 -1.41 -9.27
C THR A 26 -11.66 -1.00 -9.56
N PRO A 27 -12.02 -0.72 -10.84
CA PRO A 27 -13.42 -0.65 -11.26
C PRO A 27 -14.07 -2.03 -11.42
N TYR A 28 -13.28 -3.12 -11.52
CA TYR A 28 -13.75 -4.47 -11.82
C TYR A 28 -13.25 -5.47 -10.76
N LEU A 29 -13.91 -5.51 -9.60
CA LEU A 29 -13.42 -6.27 -8.45
C LEU A 29 -13.30 -7.77 -8.71
N ALA A 30 -14.34 -8.41 -9.27
CA ALA A 30 -14.32 -9.85 -9.51
C ALA A 30 -13.17 -10.28 -10.43
N LYS A 31 -12.97 -9.54 -11.53
CA LYS A 31 -11.85 -9.76 -12.46
C LYS A 31 -10.50 -9.60 -11.77
N ARG A 32 -10.33 -8.53 -10.98
CA ARG A 32 -9.07 -8.25 -10.30
C ARG A 32 -8.73 -9.30 -9.23
N LEU A 33 -9.71 -9.80 -8.50
CA LEU A 33 -9.50 -10.90 -7.55
C LEU A 33 -9.07 -12.19 -8.24
N ASP A 34 -9.66 -12.50 -9.40
CA ASP A 34 -9.25 -13.64 -10.22
C ASP A 34 -7.82 -13.48 -10.78
N GLU A 35 -7.42 -12.27 -11.17
CA GLU A 35 -6.03 -11.98 -11.54
C GLU A 35 -5.05 -12.20 -10.38
N HIS A 36 -5.42 -11.84 -9.14
CA HIS A 36 -4.61 -12.13 -7.95
C HIS A 36 -4.52 -13.63 -7.66
N LYS A 37 -5.63 -14.37 -7.76
CA LYS A 37 -5.66 -15.85 -7.61
C LYS A 37 -4.72 -16.54 -8.59
N ARG A 38 -4.54 -15.97 -9.78
CA ARG A 38 -3.65 -16.48 -10.82
C ARG A 38 -2.22 -15.94 -10.73
N GLY A 39 -1.90 -15.11 -9.74
CA GLY A 39 -0.58 -14.49 -9.58
C GLY A 39 -0.21 -13.47 -10.66
N LYS A 40 -1.21 -12.85 -11.31
CA LYS A 40 -1.03 -11.95 -12.46
C LYS A 40 -1.32 -10.47 -12.16
N ALA A 41 -1.91 -10.15 -11.01
CA ALA A 41 -2.38 -8.80 -10.70
C ALA A 41 -1.30 -7.85 -10.17
N SER A 42 -0.44 -8.31 -9.25
CA SER A 42 0.63 -7.49 -8.68
C SER A 42 1.91 -8.29 -8.48
N LYS A 43 3.06 -7.61 -8.49
CA LYS A 43 4.36 -8.21 -8.15
C LYS A 43 4.32 -8.89 -6.78
N TRP A 44 3.64 -8.29 -5.80
CA TRP A 44 3.47 -8.85 -4.46
C TRP A 44 2.68 -10.16 -4.48
N SER A 45 1.55 -10.21 -5.20
CA SER A 45 0.76 -11.45 -5.34
C SER A 45 1.40 -12.53 -6.22
N LYS A 46 2.45 -12.17 -6.97
CA LYS A 46 3.27 -13.15 -7.71
C LYS A 46 4.26 -13.85 -6.78
N ILE A 47 4.73 -13.16 -5.74
CA ILE A 47 5.68 -13.69 -4.75
C ILE A 47 4.93 -14.41 -3.62
N HIS A 48 3.80 -13.86 -3.17
CA HIS A 48 2.96 -14.43 -2.12
C HIS A 48 1.59 -14.80 -2.71
N LYS A 49 1.23 -16.08 -2.71
CA LYS A 49 -0.02 -16.50 -3.37
C LYS A 49 -1.24 -15.98 -2.62
N TYR A 50 -2.32 -15.74 -3.37
CA TYR A 50 -3.61 -15.36 -2.81
C TYR A 50 -4.19 -16.46 -1.91
N GLU A 51 -4.74 -16.06 -0.76
CA GLU A 51 -5.51 -16.95 0.12
C GLU A 51 -7.00 -16.58 0.11
N TYR A 52 -7.35 -15.36 0.54
CA TYR A 52 -8.74 -14.91 0.59
C TYR A 52 -8.88 -13.37 0.56
N LEU A 53 -10.09 -12.89 0.29
CA LEU A 53 -10.45 -11.47 0.43
C LEU A 53 -10.74 -11.18 1.91
N ILE A 54 -10.01 -10.23 2.49
CA ILE A 54 -10.22 -9.79 3.88
C ILE A 54 -11.38 -8.80 3.94
N ASP A 55 -11.33 -7.76 3.12
CA ASP A 55 -12.29 -6.66 3.14
C ASP A 55 -12.44 -6.02 1.76
N ARG A 56 -13.56 -5.34 1.55
CA ARG A 56 -13.81 -4.49 0.39
C ARG A 56 -14.86 -3.44 0.72
N TYR A 57 -14.76 -2.29 0.08
CA TYR A 57 -15.83 -1.31 0.07
C TYR A 57 -15.96 -0.62 -1.28
N ASP A 58 -17.17 -0.16 -1.54
CA ASP A 58 -17.53 0.65 -2.69
C ASP A 58 -17.09 2.10 -2.42
N ALA A 59 -16.17 2.62 -3.24
CA ALA A 59 -15.67 4.00 -3.15
C ALA A 59 -16.50 4.98 -4.02
N GLY A 60 -17.59 4.50 -4.60
CA GLY A 60 -18.50 5.23 -5.47
C GLY A 60 -17.88 5.58 -6.82
N ILE A 61 -18.55 6.51 -7.49
CA ILE A 61 -18.06 7.15 -8.71
C ILE A 61 -17.09 8.26 -8.28
N CYS A 62 -15.81 8.05 -8.54
CA CYS A 62 -14.76 9.00 -8.18
C CYS A 62 -13.64 9.02 -9.21
N THR A 63 -12.77 10.04 -9.12
CA THR A 63 -11.58 10.11 -9.96
C THR A 63 -10.57 9.03 -9.57
N SER A 64 -9.66 8.72 -10.47
CA SER A 64 -8.52 7.84 -10.16
C SER A 64 -7.67 8.35 -8.99
N VAL A 65 -7.52 9.68 -8.87
CA VAL A 65 -6.79 10.32 -7.77
C VAL A 65 -7.51 10.14 -6.43
N GLN A 66 -8.84 10.33 -6.39
CA GLN A 66 -9.62 10.11 -5.18
C GLN A 66 -9.55 8.65 -4.71
N ALA A 67 -9.64 7.70 -5.64
CA ALA A 67 -9.50 6.28 -5.33
C ALA A 67 -8.09 5.92 -4.81
N GLU A 68 -7.05 6.52 -5.36
CA GLU A 68 -5.67 6.34 -4.92
C GLU A 68 -5.44 6.86 -3.49
N ILE A 69 -6.07 7.98 -3.11
CA ILE A 69 -6.01 8.49 -1.73
C ILE A 69 -6.63 7.47 -0.77
N LEU A 70 -7.82 6.97 -1.08
CA LEU A 70 -8.52 5.96 -0.26
C LEU A 70 -7.73 4.64 -0.16
N GLU A 71 -7.14 4.20 -1.27
CA GLU A 71 -6.27 3.03 -1.32
C GLU A 71 -5.05 3.20 -0.40
N ASN A 72 -4.34 4.34 -0.50
CA ASN A 72 -3.17 4.62 0.31
C ASN A 72 -3.49 4.76 1.81
N GLU A 73 -4.62 5.38 2.16
CA GLU A 73 -5.08 5.43 3.56
C GLU A 73 -5.37 4.02 4.10
N THR A 74 -5.97 3.14 3.28
CA THR A 74 -6.21 1.73 3.63
C THR A 74 -4.92 0.94 3.77
N VAL A 75 -3.91 1.18 2.93
CA VAL A 75 -2.57 0.59 3.06
C VAL A 75 -1.96 0.95 4.41
N LEU A 76 -1.92 2.24 4.76
CA LEU A 76 -1.28 2.72 5.99
C LEU A 76 -1.96 2.18 7.24
N LYS A 77 -3.30 2.13 7.25
CA LYS A 77 -4.05 1.49 8.33
C LYS A 77 -3.60 0.04 8.53
N ASN A 78 -3.56 -0.75 7.46
CA ASN A 78 -3.11 -2.15 7.53
C ASN A 78 -1.63 -2.27 7.94
N MET A 79 -0.76 -1.37 7.46
CA MET A 79 0.66 -1.36 7.85
C MET A 79 0.84 -1.10 9.36
N LYS A 80 0.06 -0.17 9.92
CA LYS A 80 0.11 0.16 11.35
C LYS A 80 -0.39 -0.99 12.22
N GLU A 81 -1.42 -1.71 11.76
CA GLU A 81 -2.01 -2.85 12.48
C GLU A 81 -1.18 -4.14 12.38
N ARG A 82 -0.57 -4.42 11.21
CA ARG A 82 0.03 -5.72 10.88
C ARG A 82 1.56 -5.68 10.71
N GLY A 83 2.15 -4.49 10.78
CA GLY A 83 3.55 -4.24 10.45
C GLY A 83 3.75 -3.96 8.95
N TRP A 84 4.48 -2.90 8.64
CA TRP A 84 4.63 -2.41 7.27
C TRP A 84 5.27 -3.43 6.31
N ARG A 85 6.16 -4.30 6.81
CA ARG A 85 6.82 -5.33 6.01
C ARG A 85 5.84 -6.30 5.35
N LYS A 86 4.71 -6.58 6.01
CA LYS A 86 3.70 -7.54 5.53
C LYS A 86 2.72 -6.96 4.53
N VAL A 87 2.66 -5.64 4.35
CA VAL A 87 1.59 -4.98 3.59
C VAL A 87 2.17 -4.26 2.38
N ARG A 88 1.52 -4.39 1.23
CA ARG A 88 1.83 -3.62 0.01
C ARG A 88 0.55 -3.15 -0.68
N GLY A 89 0.63 -2.03 -1.40
CA GLY A 89 -0.50 -1.49 -2.16
C GLY A 89 -0.30 -0.03 -2.51
N GLY A 90 -1.10 0.50 -3.44
CA GLY A 90 -1.01 1.90 -3.88
C GLY A 90 0.42 2.36 -4.17
N HIS A 91 0.84 3.48 -3.58
CA HIS A 91 2.20 4.03 -3.71
C HIS A 91 3.26 3.28 -2.90
N LEU A 92 2.86 2.37 -2.02
CA LEU A 92 3.71 1.57 -1.16
C LEU A 92 3.69 0.09 -1.63
N SER A 93 3.79 -0.13 -2.93
CA SER A 93 3.72 -1.46 -3.56
C SER A 93 5.08 -2.04 -3.98
N ALA A 94 6.18 -1.34 -3.70
CA ALA A 94 7.54 -1.80 -4.01
C ALA A 94 7.85 -3.13 -3.30
N ILE A 95 8.61 -4.02 -3.95
CA ILE A 95 9.09 -5.24 -3.30
C ILE A 95 10.17 -4.87 -2.28
N GLU A 96 11.10 -4.01 -2.71
CA GLU A 96 12.25 -3.59 -1.91
C GLU A 96 11.81 -2.75 -0.71
N GLU A 97 12.11 -3.26 0.48
CA GLU A 97 11.77 -2.63 1.75
C GLU A 97 12.32 -1.21 1.88
N LYS A 98 13.55 -0.99 1.37
CA LYS A 98 14.19 0.34 1.37
C LYS A 98 13.40 1.37 0.58
N GLU A 99 12.75 0.98 -0.52
CA GLU A 99 11.91 1.90 -1.30
C GLU A 99 10.67 2.33 -0.52
N ILE A 100 10.05 1.38 0.20
CA ILE A 100 8.90 1.66 1.06
C ILE A 100 9.28 2.64 2.17
N LEU A 101 10.36 2.35 2.90
CA LEU A 101 10.86 3.21 3.98
C LEU A 101 11.20 4.62 3.47
N ARG A 102 11.91 4.73 2.34
CA ARG A 102 12.20 6.04 1.71
C ARG A 102 10.94 6.85 1.44
N VAL A 103 9.92 6.22 0.85
CA VAL A 103 8.65 6.89 0.54
C VAL A 103 7.93 7.32 1.82
N MET A 104 7.84 6.45 2.83
CA MET A 104 7.15 6.77 4.08
C MET A 104 7.85 7.88 4.86
N ILE A 105 9.19 7.86 4.95
CA ILE A 105 9.97 8.89 5.63
C ILE A 105 9.89 10.23 4.89
N LYS A 106 10.14 10.24 3.57
CA LYS A 106 10.20 11.47 2.76
C LYS A 106 8.85 12.18 2.68
N TYR A 107 7.75 11.43 2.71
CA TYR A 107 6.41 11.95 2.50
C TYR A 107 5.53 11.75 3.74
N ARG A 108 6.11 11.78 4.95
CA ARG A 108 5.40 11.55 6.22
C ARG A 108 4.13 12.38 6.35
N ASP A 109 4.20 13.67 5.98
CA ASP A 109 3.07 14.61 6.10
C ASP A 109 1.95 14.27 5.10
N LYS A 110 2.32 13.89 3.87
CA LYS A 110 1.36 13.45 2.84
C LYS A 110 0.60 12.22 3.32
N TYR A 111 1.31 11.29 3.96
CA TYR A 111 0.75 10.04 4.48
C TYR A 111 0.20 10.17 5.90
N LYS A 112 0.20 11.38 6.49
CA LYS A 112 -0.28 11.62 7.86
C LYS A 112 0.33 10.63 8.88
N ILE A 113 1.60 10.27 8.68
CA ILE A 113 2.32 9.38 9.59
C ILE A 113 2.60 10.16 10.88
N ASP A 114 2.00 9.70 11.98
CA ASP A 114 2.22 10.31 13.30
C ASP A 114 3.64 10.07 13.81
N LYS A 115 4.03 10.85 14.83
CA LYS A 115 5.37 10.82 15.39
C LYS A 115 5.77 9.43 15.90
N ASP A 116 4.87 8.75 16.61
CA ASP A 116 5.17 7.44 17.20
C ASP A 116 5.49 6.42 16.10
N TYR A 117 4.70 6.41 15.02
CA TYR A 117 4.95 5.52 13.90
C TYR A 117 6.16 5.96 13.07
N PHE A 118 6.40 7.26 12.93
CA PHE A 118 7.60 7.79 12.28
C PHE A 118 8.88 7.34 13.00
N ASP A 119 8.92 7.42 14.33
CA ASP A 119 10.05 7.00 15.14
C ASP A 119 10.33 5.49 14.98
N VAL A 120 9.28 4.66 14.89
CA VAL A 120 9.42 3.23 14.53
C VAL A 120 10.10 3.06 13.17
N LEU A 121 9.67 3.79 12.14
CA LEU A 121 10.24 3.69 10.80
C LEU A 121 11.69 4.19 10.74
N VAL A 122 12.03 5.24 11.49
CA VAL A 122 13.42 5.77 11.56
C VAL A 122 14.36 4.76 12.21
N ASN A 123 13.90 4.03 13.23
CA ASN A 123 14.69 3.00 13.90
C ASN A 123 14.99 1.78 13.00
N GLU A 124 14.20 1.59 11.94
CA GLU A 124 14.39 0.51 10.95
C GLU A 124 15.38 0.89 9.83
N LEU A 125 15.83 2.15 9.79
CA LEU A 125 16.79 2.61 8.78
C LEU A 125 18.20 2.11 9.11
N ASP A 126 18.88 1.58 8.09
CA ASP A 126 20.32 1.36 8.14
C ASP A 126 21.10 2.69 8.07
N ASP A 127 22.41 2.63 8.32
CA ASP A 127 23.25 3.82 8.43
C ASP A 127 23.29 4.63 7.12
N ASP A 128 23.36 3.95 5.97
CA ASP A 128 23.34 4.59 4.66
C ASP A 128 22.02 5.35 4.43
N MET A 129 20.89 4.74 4.80
CA MET A 129 19.57 5.36 4.70
C MET A 129 19.41 6.53 5.67
N LYS A 130 19.97 6.46 6.88
CA LYS A 130 19.95 7.59 7.83
C LYS A 130 20.73 8.79 7.28
N ILE A 131 21.85 8.55 6.62
CA ILE A 131 22.62 9.60 5.94
C ILE A 131 21.80 10.17 4.79
N GLU A 132 21.27 9.32 3.90
CA GLU A 132 20.45 9.70 2.75
C GLU A 132 19.23 10.54 3.14
N LEU A 133 18.53 10.12 4.21
CA LEU A 133 17.26 10.70 4.64
C LEU A 133 17.40 11.70 5.78
N SER A 134 18.60 12.07 6.18
CA SER A 134 18.90 12.95 7.33
C SER A 134 18.06 14.22 7.37
N ARG A 135 17.80 14.86 6.22
CA ARG A 135 16.96 16.07 6.13
C ARG A 135 15.46 15.85 6.42
N TYR A 136 14.99 14.61 6.40
CA TYR A 136 13.60 14.22 6.65
C TYR A 136 13.39 13.67 8.06
N ILE A 137 14.47 13.30 8.75
CA ILE A 137 14.44 12.71 10.11
C ILE A 137 14.32 13.80 11.20
N GLN A 138 14.47 15.08 10.82
CA GLN A 138 14.38 16.22 11.72
C GLN A 138 12.95 16.48 12.25
#